data_AF-A0A395MYM3-F1
#
_entry.id   AF-A0A395MYM3-F1
#
_cell.length_a   1.000
_cell.length_b   1.000
_cell.length_c   1.000
_cell.angle_alpha   90.00
_cell.angle_beta   90.00
_cell.angle_gamma   90.00
#
_symmetry.space_group_name_H-M   'P 1'
#
loop_
_entity.id
_entity.type
_entity.pdbx_description
1 polymer ?
#
loop_
_entity_poly.entity_id
_entity_poly.type
_entity_poly.pdbx_seq_one_letter_code
_entity_poly.pdbx_strand_id
1 'polypeptide(L)'
;MPKVKSYSAAWLSSNAPGHRLFEQSPGASKSRGLESTYPSKKKHIPGPRRTIARRGTEVFVAVGREIRWGDLAYLKDEWANRHSKGRSSQGVRIKREDSTQSLDDDNLENTAGLR
;
A
#
# COMPACT_ATOMS: atom_id res chain seq x y z
N MET A 1 -2.36 -19.06 -18.60
CA MET A 1 -1.56 -17.83 -18.43
C MET A 1 -2.15 -17.00 -17.30
N PRO A 2 -1.35 -16.46 -16.35
CA PRO A 2 -1.85 -15.59 -15.29
C PRO A 2 -2.46 -14.30 -15.86
N LYS A 3 -3.56 -13.81 -15.26
CA LYS A 3 -4.18 -12.51 -15.62
C LYS A 3 -3.49 -11.37 -14.86
N VAL A 4 -2.86 -10.44 -15.57
CA VAL A 4 -2.22 -9.25 -14.98
C VAL A 4 -3.30 -8.24 -14.57
N LYS A 5 -3.34 -7.84 -13.29
CA LYS A 5 -4.32 -6.87 -12.76
C LYS A 5 -3.87 -5.41 -12.92
N SER A 6 -2.58 -5.14 -12.71
CA SER A 6 -1.98 -3.82 -12.87
C SER A 6 -0.49 -3.93 -13.23
N TYR A 7 0.02 -2.95 -13.96
CA TYR A 7 1.45 -2.82 -14.27
C TYR A 7 2.20 -1.90 -13.30
N SER A 8 1.49 -1.26 -12.37
CA SER A 8 2.06 -0.42 -11.31
C SER A 8 2.11 -1.17 -9.99
N ALA A 9 3.06 -0.75 -9.14
CA ALA A 9 3.16 -1.25 -7.77
C ALA A 9 1.92 -0.88 -6.95
N ALA A 10 1.58 -1.69 -5.94
CA ALA A 10 0.39 -1.50 -5.11
C ALA A 10 0.33 -0.10 -4.44
N TRP A 11 1.48 0.43 -4.01
CA TRP A 11 1.60 1.74 -3.37
C TRP A 11 1.47 2.95 -4.35
N LEU A 12 1.35 2.69 -5.66
CA LEU A 12 1.04 3.66 -6.72
C LEU A 12 -0.38 3.47 -7.32
N SER A 13 -1.13 2.47 -6.88
CA SER A 13 -2.48 2.16 -7.37
C SER A 13 -3.54 3.10 -6.79
N SER A 14 -4.77 3.12 -7.34
CA SER A 14 -5.82 4.13 -7.09
C SER A 14 -6.10 4.49 -5.62
N ASN A 15 -5.86 3.57 -4.69
CA ASN A 15 -6.16 3.75 -3.26
C ASN A 15 -4.91 4.01 -2.41
N ALA A 16 -3.76 4.21 -3.03
CA ALA A 16 -2.48 4.39 -2.38
C ALA A 16 -2.02 5.86 -2.46
N PRO A 17 -1.19 6.34 -1.51
CA PRO A 17 -0.78 7.75 -1.47
C PRO A 17 -0.08 8.19 -2.77
N GLY A 18 0.71 7.31 -3.38
CA GLY A 18 1.47 7.61 -4.58
C GLY A 18 0.60 7.79 -5.83
N HIS A 19 -0.67 7.38 -5.79
CA HIS A 19 -1.59 7.60 -6.91
C HIS A 19 -1.84 9.08 -7.20
N ARG A 20 -1.81 9.91 -6.15
CA ARG A 20 -2.07 11.35 -6.25
C ARG A 20 -1.10 12.05 -7.19
N LEU A 21 0.08 11.50 -7.46
CA LEU A 21 1.01 12.05 -8.46
C LEU A 21 0.50 11.90 -9.89
N PHE A 22 -0.34 10.91 -10.18
CA PHE A 22 -0.76 10.53 -11.53
C PHE A 22 -2.26 10.73 -11.81
N GLU A 23 -3.05 11.02 -10.78
CA GLU A 23 -4.48 11.30 -10.90
C GLU A 23 -4.74 12.47 -11.89
N GLN A 24 -5.76 12.36 -12.74
CA GLN A 24 -6.02 13.40 -13.74
C GLN A 24 -6.52 14.69 -13.06
N SER A 25 -5.91 15.85 -13.36
CA SER A 25 -6.44 17.13 -12.88
C SER A 25 -7.75 17.47 -13.61
N PRO A 26 -8.84 17.86 -12.89
CA PRO A 26 -10.13 18.19 -13.49
C PRO A 26 -10.06 19.40 -14.45
N GLY A 27 -8.97 20.19 -14.41
CA GLY A 27 -8.73 21.31 -15.33
C GLY A 27 -7.82 21.01 -16.53
N ALA A 28 -7.23 19.81 -16.61
CA ALA A 28 -6.24 19.46 -17.64
C ALA A 28 -6.80 19.43 -19.07
N SER A 29 -8.11 19.41 -19.24
CA SER A 29 -8.82 19.43 -20.53
C SER A 29 -8.95 20.82 -21.16
N LYS A 30 -8.62 21.90 -20.42
CA LYS A 30 -8.67 23.26 -20.96
C LYS A 30 -7.29 23.66 -21.47
N SER A 31 -6.94 23.31 -22.71
CA SER A 31 -5.73 23.83 -23.36
C SER A 31 -5.91 25.32 -23.70
N ARG A 32 -4.93 26.17 -23.34
CA ARG A 32 -4.97 27.63 -23.54
C ARG A 32 -4.59 27.99 -24.98
N GLY A 33 -5.42 27.60 -25.93
CA GLY A 33 -5.29 28.02 -27.32
C GLY A 33 -6.69 28.13 -27.90
N LEU A 34 -7.25 29.34 -27.84
CA LEU A 34 -8.55 29.74 -28.38
C LEU A 34 -9.70 28.84 -27.91
N GLU A 35 -10.50 29.34 -26.97
CA GLU A 35 -11.76 28.70 -26.57
C GLU A 35 -12.67 28.56 -27.81
N SER A 36 -12.64 27.38 -28.42
CA SER A 36 -13.66 26.97 -29.38
C SER A 36 -14.89 26.59 -28.59
N THR A 37 -16.00 27.28 -28.83
CA THR A 37 -17.35 27.13 -28.24
C THR A 37 -18.02 25.77 -28.50
N TYR A 38 -17.24 24.76 -28.90
CA TYR A 38 -17.71 23.42 -29.25
C TYR A 38 -17.07 22.39 -28.33
N PRO A 39 -17.76 21.28 -27.98
CA PRO A 39 -17.23 20.22 -27.13
C PRO A 39 -16.02 19.58 -27.84
N SER A 40 -14.82 20.07 -27.50
CA SER A 40 -13.57 19.62 -28.10
C SER A 40 -13.28 18.21 -27.61
N LYS A 41 -13.56 17.22 -28.47
CA LYS A 41 -13.03 15.86 -28.35
C LYS A 41 -11.52 16.00 -28.10
N LYS A 42 -11.01 15.40 -27.02
CA LYS A 42 -9.58 15.42 -26.61
C LYS A 42 -8.68 15.19 -27.84
N LYS A 43 -8.20 16.26 -28.47
CA LYS A 43 -7.34 16.14 -29.66
C LYS A 43 -6.01 15.61 -29.16
N HIS A 44 -5.63 14.42 -29.65
CA HIS A 44 -4.32 13.86 -29.40
C HIS A 44 -3.28 14.82 -30.00
N ILE A 45 -2.55 15.54 -29.14
CA ILE A 45 -1.49 16.44 -29.59
C ILE A 45 -0.35 15.54 -30.09
N PRO A 46 0.02 15.60 -31.37
CA PRO A 46 1.13 14.81 -31.88
C PRO A 46 2.45 15.27 -31.24
N GLY A 47 3.30 14.33 -30.84
CA GLY A 47 4.63 14.60 -30.29
C GLY A 47 5.03 13.71 -29.12
N PRO A 48 6.31 13.76 -28.69
CA PRO A 48 6.82 12.97 -27.58
C PRO A 48 6.21 13.44 -26.25
N ARG A 49 5.59 12.52 -25.51
CA ARG A 49 4.97 12.79 -24.20
C ARG A 49 5.96 12.60 -23.05
N ARG A 50 6.84 13.58 -22.84
CA ARG A 50 7.83 13.58 -21.74
C ARG A 50 7.26 14.29 -20.51
N THR A 51 6.23 13.69 -19.89
CA THR A 51 5.52 14.30 -18.74
C THR A 51 6.10 13.91 -17.39
N ILE A 52 7.18 13.13 -17.34
CA ILE A 52 7.79 12.67 -16.09
C ILE A 52 9.29 12.97 -16.15
N ALA A 53 9.77 13.71 -15.15
CA ALA A 53 11.19 13.92 -14.86
C ALA A 53 11.53 13.30 -13.50
N ARG A 54 12.82 13.00 -13.27
CA ARG A 54 13.29 12.41 -12.00
C ARG A 54 14.65 12.96 -11.57
N ARG A 55 14.87 13.01 -10.26
CA ARG A 55 16.17 13.26 -9.62
C ARG A 55 16.30 12.33 -8.41
N GLY A 56 17.18 11.33 -8.50
CA GLY A 56 17.27 10.31 -7.46
C GLY A 56 15.94 9.58 -7.28
N THR A 57 15.38 9.64 -6.07
CA THR A 57 14.06 9.07 -5.70
C THR A 57 12.90 10.04 -5.94
N GLU A 58 13.18 11.30 -6.22
CA GLU A 58 12.17 12.32 -6.50
C GLU A 58 11.66 12.23 -7.95
N VAL A 59 10.36 12.40 -8.13
CA VAL A 59 9.71 12.47 -9.43
C VAL A 59 8.88 13.73 -9.57
N PHE A 60 8.86 14.27 -10.79
CA PHE A 60 8.09 15.45 -11.18
C PHE A 60 7.18 15.04 -12.34
N VAL A 61 5.88 15.05 -12.11
CA VAL A 61 4.86 14.61 -13.06
C VAL A 61 4.05 15.82 -13.53
N ALA A 62 4.13 16.14 -14.82
CA ALA A 62 3.30 17.14 -15.45
C ALA A 62 1.88 16.60 -15.65
N VAL A 63 0.90 17.21 -14.97
CA VAL A 63 -0.52 16.86 -15.05
C VAL A 63 -1.30 18.10 -15.47
N GLY A 64 -1.65 18.20 -16.75
CA GLY A 64 -2.32 19.38 -17.28
C GLY A 64 -1.43 20.62 -17.21
N ARG A 65 -1.77 21.55 -16.30
CA ARG A 65 -1.02 22.80 -16.05
C ARG A 65 -0.28 22.81 -14.71
N GLU A 66 -0.25 21.67 -14.02
CA GLU A 66 0.40 21.51 -12.72
C GLU A 66 1.58 20.56 -12.84
N ILE A 67 2.59 20.76 -12.00
CA ILE A 67 3.65 19.78 -11.78
C ILE A 67 3.45 19.19 -10.39
N ARG A 68 3.15 17.90 -10.33
CA ARG A 68 3.05 17.16 -9.08
C ARG A 68 4.41 16.56 -8.76
N TRP A 69 4.89 16.82 -7.56
CA TRP A 69 6.19 16.34 -7.10
C TRP A 69 6.03 15.44 -5.88
N GLY A 70 6.92 14.45 -5.77
CA GLY A 70 7.03 13.63 -4.57
C GLY A 70 8.26 12.71 -4.62
N ASP A 71 8.67 12.25 -3.44
CA ASP A 71 9.70 11.23 -3.28
C ASP A 71 9.08 9.83 -3.24
N LEU A 72 9.49 8.97 -4.17
CA LEU A 72 9.00 7.59 -4.28
C LEU A 72 9.39 6.71 -3.09
N ALA A 73 10.57 6.93 -2.49
CA ALA A 73 11.01 6.17 -1.32
C ALA A 73 10.11 6.47 -0.13
N TYR A 74 9.85 7.76 0.12
CA TYR A 74 8.96 8.20 1.18
C TYR A 74 7.53 7.68 0.99
N LEU A 75 6.99 7.76 -0.23
CA LEU A 75 5.63 7.27 -0.54
C LEU A 75 5.48 5.76 -0.35
N LYS A 76 6.52 4.99 -0.69
CA LYS A 76 6.56 3.54 -0.46
C LYS A 76 6.54 3.23 1.03
N ASP A 77 7.39 3.88 1.80
CA ASP A 77 7.51 3.64 3.26
C ASP A 77 6.24 4.07 4.00
N GLU A 78 5.63 5.18 3.61
CA GLU A 78 4.36 5.64 4.16
C GLU A 78 3.22 4.62 3.90
N TRP A 79 3.15 4.06 2.69
CA TRP A 79 2.19 3.00 2.39
C TRP A 79 2.48 1.73 3.20
N ALA A 80 3.74 1.30 3.29
CA ALA A 80 4.13 0.12 4.04
C ALA A 80 3.78 0.23 5.53
N ASN A 81 4.06 1.38 6.15
CA ASN A 81 3.76 1.65 7.56
C ASN A 81 2.26 1.63 7.89
N ARG A 82 1.40 2.02 6.94
CA ARG A 82 -0.06 1.88 7.09
C ARG A 82 -0.52 0.45 6.98
N HIS A 83 0.07 -0.32 6.07
CA HIS A 83 -0.33 -1.71 5.81
C HIS A 83 0.21 -2.71 6.84
N SER A 84 1.36 -2.43 7.47
CA SER A 84 1.91 -3.28 8.54
C SER A 84 1.05 -3.23 9.81
N LYS A 85 0.53 -2.04 10.17
CA LYS A 85 -0.37 -1.87 11.32
C LYS A 85 -1.71 -2.59 11.16
N GLY A 86 -2.23 -2.70 9.93
CA GLY A 86 -3.48 -3.43 9.64
C GLY A 86 -3.33 -4.96 9.59
N ARG A 87 -2.13 -5.48 9.38
CA ARG A 87 -1.88 -6.94 9.35
C ARG A 87 -1.54 -7.53 10.72
N SER A 88 -1.19 -6.68 11.70
CA SER A 88 -0.91 -7.12 13.07
C SER A 88 -2.16 -7.43 13.91
N SER A 89 -3.35 -6.97 13.49
CA SER A 89 -4.59 -7.20 14.24
C SER A 89 -5.34 -8.48 13.85
N GLN A 90 -4.92 -9.17 12.79
CA GLN A 90 -5.43 -10.49 12.45
C GLN A 90 -4.64 -11.51 13.29
N GLY A 91 -5.10 -11.66 14.53
CA GLY A 91 -4.44 -12.36 15.61
C GLY A 91 -3.82 -13.70 15.21
N VAL A 92 -2.51 -13.80 15.45
CA VAL A 92 -1.86 -15.08 15.69
C VAL A 92 -2.48 -15.63 16.99
N ARG A 93 -3.53 -16.44 16.87
CA ARG A 93 -4.00 -17.26 17.99
C ARG A 93 -2.94 -18.33 18.22
N ILE A 94 -1.95 -18.02 19.05
CA ILE A 94 -1.00 -19.01 19.56
C ILE A 94 -1.82 -19.95 20.45
N LYS A 95 -2.13 -21.14 19.93
CA LYS A 95 -2.74 -22.22 20.71
C LYS A 95 -1.67 -22.74 21.67
N ARG A 96 -1.69 -22.25 22.91
CA ARG A 96 -0.90 -22.80 24.01
C ARG A 96 -1.47 -24.19 24.30
N GLU A 97 -0.74 -25.22 23.89
CA GLU A 97 -1.05 -26.59 24.26
C GLU A 97 -0.75 -26.77 25.75
N ASP A 98 -1.83 -26.94 26.53
CA ASP A 98 -1.78 -27.21 27.95
C ASP A 98 -1.31 -28.65 28.12
N SER A 99 -0.07 -28.82 28.59
CA SER A 99 0.50 -30.13 28.87
C SER A 99 -0.04 -30.62 30.19
N THR A 100 -0.88 -31.65 30.12
CA THR A 100 -1.42 -32.44 31.22
C THR A 100 -0.31 -32.88 32.18
N GLN A 101 -0.35 -32.48 33.45
CA GLN A 101 0.34 -33.18 34.54
C GLN A 101 -0.67 -34.10 35.22
N SER A 102 -0.52 -35.40 34.96
CA SER A 102 -1.17 -36.48 35.69
C SER A 102 -0.67 -36.49 37.14
N LEU A 103 -1.60 -36.44 38.09
CA LEU A 103 -1.34 -36.79 39.48
C LEU A 103 -1.56 -38.29 39.59
N ASP A 104 -0.47 -39.06 39.50
CA ASP A 104 -0.48 -40.47 39.87
C ASP A 104 -0.54 -40.56 41.41
N ASP A 105 -1.67 -41.12 41.86
CA ASP A 105 -1.91 -41.69 43.17
C ASP A 105 -1.14 -43.01 43.27
N ASP A 106 -0.21 -43.11 44.21
CA ASP A 106 0.27 -44.37 44.76
C ASP A 106 1.09 -44.08 46.04
N ASN A 107 0.57 -44.51 47.19
CA ASN A 107 1.22 -45.48 48.09
C ASN A 107 0.73 -45.32 49.55
N LEU A 108 -0.39 -45.98 49.85
CA LEU A 108 -0.66 -46.54 51.16
C LEU A 108 0.42 -47.60 51.46
N GLU A 109 1.22 -47.42 52.52
CA GLU A 109 1.33 -48.41 53.62
C GLU A 109 2.47 -48.11 54.60
N ASN A 110 2.10 -48.25 55.89
CA ASN A 110 2.87 -48.92 56.93
C ASN A 110 3.97 -48.20 57.75
N THR A 111 3.56 -47.95 59.01
CA THR A 111 4.19 -48.46 60.26
C THR A 111 5.12 -47.54 61.08
N ALA A 112 4.80 -47.54 62.39
CA ALA A 112 5.66 -47.32 63.58
C ALA A 112 6.29 -45.91 63.74
N GLY A 113 6.18 -45.19 64.85
CA GLY A 113 6.14 -45.57 66.26
C GLY A 113 7.26 -44.80 66.99
N LEU A 114 6.98 -44.30 68.22
CA LEU A 114 7.91 -43.67 69.18
C LEU A 114 8.51 -42.31 68.73
N ARG A 115 8.34 -41.19 69.44
CA ARG A 115 8.53 -40.91 70.88
C ARG A 115 7.82 -39.61 71.24
#